data_AF-A0A9E5SY14-F1
#
_entry.id   AF-A0A9E5SY14-F1
#
_cell.length_a   1.000
_cell.length_b   1.000
_cell.length_c   1.000
_cell.angle_alpha   90.00
_cell.angle_beta   90.00
_cell.angle_gamma   90.00
#
_symmetry.space_group_name_H-M   'P 1'
#
loop_
_entity.id
_entity.type
_entity.pdbx_description
1 polymer ?
#
loop_
_entity_poly.entity_id
_entity_poly.type
_entity_poly.pdbx_seq_one_letter_code
_entity_poly.pdbx_strand_id
1 'polypeptide(L)'
;MRKAYDTFLQSEVSADLAATSGGLEPYRYECAHCGEEVRLAAAGSISMVAHFRHRSGNNDVGCENYLGQYGAISIDSRSRKSRNERAEFYFDSSTKMFYLGLCFSGNEIVTYEEESAKFELRAFAQEQAFFTLRINNINFLPDTPRMIPIERFSYSYFLSNTLNNVKRRYEFFKKDGSPTFFKIQGNDTDYRARLIRSTILYTDVPYFAVVEAQHSFPQTSYLPSGIEITDTCRFETMGKRVLGQVIVIKNKTADIESLFASWGYQVEASETLTLLWPPAVQINEVSTIYSNNAFLFSSFTLEPHGNINVHSTDIQKIVSGVSKVSIHSRVKVFRKNAEIIIDEEAVYPADYETLPLEEAHTNVYTVPGGSTYYRFNRSGVTPISQGQTVSLTPGSSIKRYNSGYLDGIIYPAERNELSGEPLLHDLLAHYKRSESLSLDSFAAVDLSDTASRYIKECIKTGVINSAAKRFIEEGQI
;
A
#
# COMPACT_ATOMS: atom_id res chain seq x y z
N MET A 1 -26.36 22.66 -1.09
CA MET A 1 -25.00 22.76 -0.51
C MET A 1 -23.96 22.40 -1.55
N ARG A 2 -22.87 23.16 -1.69
CA ARG A 2 -21.79 22.87 -2.66
C ARG A 2 -20.61 22.09 -2.09
N LYS A 3 -20.52 21.99 -0.76
CA LYS A 3 -19.48 21.22 -0.06
C LYS A 3 -20.12 20.29 0.97
N ALA A 4 -19.44 19.19 1.25
CA ALA A 4 -19.74 18.29 2.34
C ALA A 4 -18.42 17.74 2.92
N TYR A 5 -18.48 17.19 4.12
CA TYR A 5 -17.39 16.41 4.68
C TYR A 5 -17.48 14.97 4.16
N ASP A 6 -16.43 14.46 3.54
CA ASP A 6 -16.32 13.05 3.13
C ASP A 6 -15.74 12.24 4.29
N THR A 7 -16.53 11.30 4.83
CA THR A 7 -16.14 10.50 5.99
C THR A 7 -15.04 9.48 5.70
N PHE A 8 -14.89 9.07 4.44
CA PHE A 8 -13.80 8.20 4.01
C PHE A 8 -12.49 8.99 3.93
N LEU A 9 -12.47 10.02 3.08
CA LEU A 9 -11.28 10.87 2.85
C LEU A 9 -10.90 11.70 4.09
N GLN A 10 -11.86 11.87 5.01
CA GLN A 10 -11.74 12.70 6.22
C GLN A 10 -11.43 14.17 5.92
N SER A 11 -11.89 14.67 4.76
CA SER A 11 -11.69 16.03 4.28
C SER A 11 -13.00 16.60 3.72
N GLU A 12 -13.07 17.92 3.57
CA GLU A 12 -14.14 18.54 2.78
C GLU A 12 -13.99 18.19 1.28
N VAL A 13 -15.12 18.03 0.60
CA VAL A 13 -15.20 17.77 -0.84
C VAL A 13 -16.27 18.65 -1.48
N SER A 14 -16.02 19.12 -2.70
CA SER A 14 -17.04 19.84 -3.48
C SER A 14 -18.01 18.87 -4.15
N ALA A 15 -19.24 19.32 -4.40
CA ALA A 15 -20.24 18.48 -5.05
C ALA A 15 -19.85 18.09 -6.48
N ASP A 16 -19.13 18.96 -7.19
CA ASP A 16 -18.64 18.70 -8.54
C ASP A 16 -17.59 17.60 -8.55
N LEU A 17 -16.60 17.67 -7.64
CA LEU A 17 -15.60 16.61 -7.48
C LEU A 17 -16.24 15.31 -6.99
N ALA A 18 -17.15 15.37 -6.01
CA ALA A 18 -17.87 14.19 -5.55
C ALA A 18 -18.71 13.52 -6.65
N ALA A 19 -19.22 14.28 -7.62
CA ALA A 19 -19.96 13.74 -8.75
C ALA A 19 -19.09 13.02 -9.78
N THR A 20 -17.82 13.40 -9.93
CA THR A 20 -16.87 12.77 -10.88
C THR A 20 -16.07 11.64 -10.25
N SER A 21 -15.77 11.76 -8.96
CA SER A 21 -14.78 10.94 -8.27
C SER A 21 -15.34 10.14 -7.09
N GLY A 22 -16.48 10.57 -6.55
CA GLY A 22 -17.06 10.05 -5.32
C GLY A 22 -18.04 8.90 -5.52
N GLY A 23 -18.12 8.01 -4.53
CA GLY A 23 -19.14 6.97 -4.44
C GLY A 23 -20.47 7.56 -3.98
N LEU A 24 -21.58 7.07 -4.55
CA LEU A 24 -22.95 7.37 -4.12
C LEU A 24 -23.36 6.58 -2.85
N GLU A 25 -22.37 6.21 -2.04
CA GLU A 25 -22.54 5.32 -0.89
C GLU A 25 -23.32 6.00 0.23
N PRO A 26 -24.27 5.29 0.87
CA PRO A 26 -24.89 5.74 2.11
C PRO A 26 -23.84 6.08 3.18
N TYR A 27 -24.12 7.10 4.00
CA TYR A 27 -23.28 7.51 5.14
C TYR A 27 -21.90 8.11 4.79
N ARG A 28 -21.57 8.26 3.50
CA ARG A 28 -20.29 8.81 3.07
C ARG A 28 -20.16 10.32 3.31
N TYR A 29 -21.22 11.08 3.07
CA TYR A 29 -21.15 12.54 3.15
C TYR A 29 -21.94 13.09 4.33
N GLU A 30 -21.33 14.03 5.03
CA GLU A 30 -21.92 14.76 6.15
C GLU A 30 -21.94 16.26 5.86
N CYS A 31 -22.97 16.96 6.31
CA CYS A 31 -23.05 18.40 6.20
C CYS A 31 -21.91 19.04 6.99
N ALA A 32 -21.05 19.80 6.32
CA ALA A 32 -19.93 20.48 6.95
C ALA A 32 -20.37 21.53 7.99
N HIS A 33 -21.64 21.98 7.94
CA HIS A 33 -22.20 22.93 8.90
C HIS A 33 -22.79 22.24 10.14
N CYS A 34 -23.79 21.36 9.97
CA CYS A 34 -24.53 20.77 11.09
C CYS A 34 -24.13 19.33 11.44
N GLY A 35 -23.35 18.64 10.60
CA GLY A 35 -22.94 17.25 10.81
C GLY A 35 -24.01 16.20 10.49
N GLU A 36 -25.19 16.59 9.97
CA GLU A 36 -26.20 15.63 9.48
C GLU A 36 -25.76 14.92 8.19
N GLU A 37 -26.29 13.73 7.95
CA GLU A 37 -26.03 13.01 6.69
C GLU A 37 -26.63 13.74 5.48
N VAL A 38 -25.80 13.90 4.45
CA VAL A 38 -26.22 14.45 3.17
C VAL A 38 -26.02 13.42 2.05
N ARG A 39 -26.81 13.55 1.00
CA ARG A 39 -26.65 12.79 -0.25
C ARG A 39 -26.26 13.73 -1.38
N LEU A 40 -25.45 13.23 -2.30
CA LEU A 40 -25.18 13.90 -3.56
C LEU A 40 -26.43 13.81 -4.45
N ALA A 41 -26.85 14.96 -4.99
CA ALA A 41 -28.00 15.10 -5.88
C ALA A 41 -27.56 15.74 -7.21
N ALA A 42 -28.33 15.48 -8.27
CA ALA A 42 -28.09 15.97 -9.62
C ALA A 42 -26.71 15.59 -10.22
N ALA A 43 -26.06 14.54 -9.71
CA ALA A 43 -24.87 13.98 -10.34
C ALA A 43 -25.23 13.52 -11.77
N GLY A 44 -24.53 14.06 -12.77
CA GLY A 44 -24.78 13.76 -14.18
C GLY A 44 -26.00 14.45 -14.80
N SER A 45 -26.65 15.40 -14.12
CA SER A 45 -27.74 16.18 -14.71
C SER A 45 -27.23 17.25 -15.67
N ILE A 46 -27.87 17.35 -16.83
CA ILE A 46 -27.62 18.44 -17.80
C ILE A 46 -28.36 19.74 -17.44
N SER A 47 -29.34 19.68 -16.54
CA SER A 47 -30.20 20.83 -16.19
C SER A 47 -29.82 21.50 -14.87
N MET A 48 -29.01 20.83 -14.05
CA MET A 48 -28.70 21.29 -12.70
C MET A 48 -27.33 20.82 -12.26
N VAL A 49 -26.57 21.70 -11.61
CA VAL A 49 -25.26 21.39 -11.07
C VAL A 49 -25.39 20.44 -9.87
N ALA A 50 -24.41 19.55 -9.72
CA ALA A 50 -24.33 18.63 -8.59
C ALA A 50 -24.33 19.41 -7.26
N HIS A 51 -25.07 18.91 -6.27
CA HIS A 51 -25.16 19.54 -4.96
C HIS A 51 -25.53 18.53 -3.88
N PHE A 52 -25.15 18.81 -2.65
CA PHE A 52 -25.56 18.01 -1.49
C PHE A 52 -26.91 18.47 -0.94
N ARG A 53 -27.71 17.50 -0.48
CA ARG A 53 -28.98 17.69 0.24
C ARG A 53 -29.06 16.81 1.47
N HIS A 54 -29.67 17.29 2.56
CA HIS A 54 -29.95 16.44 3.72
C HIS A 54 -30.90 15.30 3.36
N ARG A 55 -30.69 14.14 3.98
CA ARG A 55 -31.63 13.01 3.81
C ARG A 55 -32.95 13.21 4.54
N SER A 56 -32.95 13.99 5.62
CA SER A 56 -34.15 14.37 6.38
C SER A 56 -35.10 15.27 5.59
N GLY A 57 -34.66 15.85 4.46
CA GLY A 57 -35.40 16.87 3.72
C GLY A 57 -35.46 18.22 4.45
N ASN A 58 -34.86 18.32 5.65
CA ASN A 58 -34.80 19.54 6.42
C ASN A 58 -33.61 20.37 5.92
N ASN A 59 -33.88 21.20 4.91
CA ASN A 59 -32.89 22.14 4.41
C ASN A 59 -32.97 23.43 5.24
N ASP A 60 -32.27 23.44 6.37
CA ASP A 60 -32.05 24.68 7.13
C ASP A 60 -31.36 25.71 6.22
N VAL A 61 -31.90 26.92 6.18
CA VAL A 61 -31.38 28.06 5.40
C VAL A 61 -29.89 28.30 5.71
N GLY A 62 -29.48 28.11 6.97
CA GLY A 62 -28.07 28.22 7.37
C GLY A 62 -27.17 27.16 6.70
N CYS A 63 -27.68 25.95 6.54
CA CYS A 63 -26.97 24.88 5.86
C CYS A 63 -26.98 25.05 4.34
N GLU A 64 -28.09 25.48 3.73
CA GLU A 64 -28.16 25.69 2.28
C GLU A 64 -27.20 26.79 1.81
N ASN A 65 -27.08 27.85 2.60
CA ASN A 65 -26.17 28.97 2.37
C ASN A 65 -24.73 28.69 2.82
N TYR A 66 -24.46 27.51 3.41
CA TYR A 66 -23.09 27.14 3.77
C TYR A 66 -22.27 26.88 2.49
N LEU A 67 -21.51 27.91 2.10
CA LEU A 67 -20.54 27.85 1.01
C LEU A 67 -19.14 27.42 1.50
N GLY A 68 -18.96 27.27 2.82
CA GLY A 68 -17.64 27.18 3.47
C GLY A 68 -16.84 28.48 3.29
N GLN A 69 -15.55 28.45 3.64
CA GLN A 69 -14.64 29.51 3.21
C GLN A 69 -14.38 29.38 1.70
N TYR A 70 -14.50 30.51 0.98
CA TYR A 70 -14.23 30.54 -0.46
C TYR A 70 -12.75 30.22 -0.71
N GLY A 71 -12.47 29.24 -1.56
CA GLY A 71 -11.11 28.84 -1.93
C GLY A 71 -10.36 27.94 -0.93
N ALA A 72 -10.87 27.72 0.29
CA ALA A 72 -10.27 26.80 1.26
C ALA A 72 -11.05 25.48 1.34
N ILE A 73 -10.36 24.36 1.16
CA ILE A 73 -10.86 23.01 1.48
C ILE A 73 -10.07 22.56 2.69
N SER A 74 -10.76 22.27 3.79
CA SER A 74 -10.11 21.73 4.97
C SER A 74 -9.82 20.24 4.79
N ILE A 75 -8.56 19.87 4.95
CA ILE A 75 -8.10 18.47 5.12
C ILE A 75 -8.00 18.07 6.59
N ASP A 76 -8.33 18.97 7.51
CA ASP A 76 -8.30 18.67 8.93
C ASP A 76 -9.50 17.79 9.31
N SER A 77 -9.23 16.57 9.80
CA SER A 77 -10.24 15.66 10.33
C SER A 77 -11.10 16.30 11.45
N ARG A 78 -10.57 17.32 12.16
CA ARG A 78 -11.29 18.09 13.19
C ARG A 78 -12.41 18.97 12.63
N SER A 79 -12.47 19.16 11.32
CA SER A 79 -13.57 19.87 10.66
C SER A 79 -14.89 19.11 10.74
N ARG A 80 -14.86 17.80 11.02
CA ARG A 80 -16.06 16.98 11.20
C ARG A 80 -16.92 17.53 12.34
N LYS A 81 -18.17 17.89 12.02
CA LYS A 81 -19.17 18.35 13.01
C LYS A 81 -20.04 17.22 13.57
N SER A 82 -20.12 16.10 12.84
CA SER A 82 -20.99 15.00 13.21
C SER A 82 -20.48 14.27 14.45
N ARG A 83 -21.40 13.91 15.34
CA ARG A 83 -21.18 13.02 16.49
C ARG A 83 -21.68 11.59 16.21
N ASN A 84 -21.89 11.24 14.94
CA ASN A 84 -22.38 9.92 14.56
C ASN A 84 -21.23 8.91 14.49
N GLU A 85 -21.53 7.64 14.71
CA GLU A 85 -20.57 6.55 14.64
C GLU A 85 -20.13 6.28 13.19
N ARG A 86 -18.81 6.09 12.99
CA ARG A 86 -18.29 5.52 11.75
C ARG A 86 -18.27 4.01 11.92
N ALA A 87 -19.33 3.40 11.42
CA ALA A 87 -19.53 1.96 11.47
C ALA A 87 -19.27 1.34 10.10
N GLU A 88 -18.80 0.10 10.05
CA GLU A 88 -18.75 -0.79 8.89
C GLU A 88 -19.06 -2.22 9.32
N PHE A 89 -19.59 -3.04 8.41
CA PHE A 89 -19.89 -4.44 8.70
C PHE A 89 -18.93 -5.34 7.95
N TYR A 90 -18.51 -6.43 8.59
CA TYR A 90 -17.56 -7.36 8.04
C TYR A 90 -18.01 -8.79 8.25
N PHE A 91 -17.53 -9.67 7.38
CA PHE A 91 -17.53 -11.12 7.54
C PHE A 91 -16.08 -11.59 7.67
N ASP A 92 -15.85 -12.52 8.58
CA ASP A 92 -14.54 -13.14 8.80
C ASP A 92 -14.62 -14.63 8.43
N SER A 93 -13.82 -15.05 7.45
CA SER A 93 -13.92 -16.38 6.89
C SER A 93 -13.34 -17.48 7.80
N SER A 94 -12.38 -17.16 8.67
CA SER A 94 -11.78 -18.11 9.62
C SER A 94 -12.75 -18.44 10.74
N THR A 95 -13.38 -17.41 11.33
CA THR A 95 -14.34 -17.58 12.44
C THR A 95 -15.77 -17.85 11.96
N LYS A 96 -16.08 -17.59 10.68
CA LYS A 96 -17.43 -17.63 10.10
C LYS A 96 -18.43 -16.72 10.84
N MET A 97 -17.93 -15.62 11.41
CA MET A 97 -18.71 -14.66 12.18
C MET A 97 -18.82 -13.32 11.45
N PHE A 98 -19.91 -12.60 11.75
CA PHE A 98 -20.09 -11.23 11.31
C PHE A 98 -19.71 -10.25 12.41
N TYR A 99 -19.09 -9.14 12.02
CA TYR A 99 -18.58 -8.13 12.92
C TYR A 99 -19.07 -6.74 12.53
N LEU A 100 -19.28 -5.91 13.53
CA LEU A 100 -19.42 -4.47 13.41
C LEU A 100 -18.05 -3.85 13.72
N GLY A 101 -17.43 -3.20 12.74
CA GLY A 101 -16.27 -2.36 12.94
C GLY A 101 -16.69 -0.93 13.29
N LEU A 102 -16.31 -0.45 14.47
CA LEU A 102 -16.57 0.92 14.92
C LEU A 102 -15.27 1.72 15.04
N CYS A 103 -15.28 2.92 14.49
CA CYS A 103 -14.10 3.77 14.43
C CYS A 103 -14.39 5.20 14.93
N PHE A 104 -13.54 5.70 15.82
CA PHE A 104 -13.58 7.06 16.36
C PHE A 104 -12.20 7.69 16.23
N SER A 105 -12.15 8.99 15.97
CA SER A 105 -10.90 9.77 16.00
C SER A 105 -10.43 9.97 17.45
N GLY A 106 -9.15 10.28 17.65
CA GLY A 106 -8.61 10.50 19.00
C GLY A 106 -9.35 11.58 19.79
N ASN A 107 -9.72 12.68 19.13
CA ASN A 107 -10.48 13.78 19.76
C ASN A 107 -11.90 13.36 20.16
N GLU A 108 -12.56 12.54 19.32
CA GLU A 108 -13.88 11.99 19.66
C GLU A 108 -13.78 11.08 20.88
N ILE A 109 -12.79 10.20 20.92
CA ILE A 109 -12.58 9.30 22.06
C ILE A 109 -12.41 10.09 23.35
N VAL A 110 -11.58 11.13 23.36
CA VAL A 110 -11.39 12.01 24.54
C VAL A 110 -12.71 12.67 24.95
N THR A 111 -13.44 13.27 24.01
CA THR A 111 -14.71 13.95 24.27
C THR A 111 -15.76 12.97 24.85
N TYR A 112 -15.87 11.78 24.27
CA TYR A 112 -16.81 10.76 24.75
C TYR A 112 -16.40 10.19 26.11
N GLU A 113 -15.11 10.08 26.39
CA GLU A 113 -14.58 9.58 27.66
C GLU A 113 -14.89 10.56 28.80
N GLU A 114 -14.69 11.87 28.58
CA GLU A 114 -15.05 12.94 29.53
C GLU A 114 -16.55 12.91 29.86
N GLU A 115 -17.40 12.74 28.85
CA GLU A 115 -18.86 12.67 28.98
C GLU A 115 -19.37 11.29 29.41
N SER A 116 -18.48 10.34 29.72
CA SER A 116 -18.82 8.95 30.09
C SER A 116 -19.76 8.25 29.09
N ALA A 117 -19.64 8.58 27.81
CA ALA A 117 -20.54 8.12 26.78
C ALA A 117 -20.34 6.63 26.46
N LYS A 118 -21.44 5.98 26.08
CA LYS A 118 -21.46 4.57 25.69
C LYS A 118 -22.02 4.44 24.29
N PHE A 119 -21.40 3.57 23.51
CA PHE A 119 -21.95 3.05 22.27
C PHE A 119 -23.02 1.99 22.58
N GLU A 120 -24.07 1.97 21.79
CA GLU A 120 -25.19 1.05 21.91
C GLU A 120 -25.59 0.45 20.56
N LEU A 121 -25.76 -0.87 20.53
CA LEU A 121 -26.23 -1.61 19.36
C LEU A 121 -27.57 -2.28 19.64
N ARG A 122 -28.54 -2.06 18.74
CA ARG A 122 -29.91 -2.56 18.83
C ARG A 122 -30.34 -3.28 17.56
N ALA A 123 -31.19 -4.28 17.70
CA ALA A 123 -31.86 -4.92 16.56
C ALA A 123 -33.02 -4.06 16.04
N PHE A 124 -33.69 -3.33 16.95
CA PHE A 124 -34.81 -2.43 16.64
C PHE A 124 -34.69 -1.11 17.40
N ALA A 125 -35.15 -0.01 16.81
CA ALA A 125 -34.98 1.34 17.38
C ALA A 125 -35.55 1.53 18.80
N GLN A 126 -36.63 0.84 19.13
CA GLN A 126 -37.30 0.95 20.43
C GLN A 126 -36.88 -0.13 21.43
N GLU A 127 -36.09 -1.13 21.00
CA GLU A 127 -35.59 -2.16 21.91
C GLU A 127 -34.43 -1.64 22.78
N GLN A 128 -34.22 -2.34 23.90
CA GLN A 128 -33.00 -2.18 24.69
C GLN A 128 -31.78 -2.60 23.85
N ALA A 129 -30.67 -1.90 24.04
CA ALA A 129 -29.41 -2.29 23.42
C ALA A 129 -29.00 -3.67 23.92
N PHE A 130 -28.75 -4.60 23.00
CA PHE A 130 -28.25 -5.93 23.35
C PHE A 130 -26.73 -5.93 23.52
N PHE A 131 -26.05 -4.89 23.05
CA PHE A 131 -24.63 -4.67 23.26
C PHE A 131 -24.37 -3.20 23.60
N THR A 132 -23.48 -2.98 24.57
CA THR A 132 -23.09 -1.65 25.04
C THR A 132 -21.59 -1.63 25.35
N LEU A 133 -20.89 -0.60 24.90
CA LEU A 133 -19.45 -0.46 25.12
C LEU A 133 -19.10 0.99 25.47
N ARG A 134 -18.24 1.20 26.47
CA ARG A 134 -17.76 2.55 26.82
C ARG A 134 -16.83 3.06 25.73
N ILE A 135 -17.05 4.29 25.28
CA ILE A 135 -16.19 4.93 24.28
C ILE A 135 -15.05 5.64 25.03
N ASN A 136 -13.88 5.01 25.07
CA ASN A 136 -12.68 5.49 25.77
C ASN A 136 -11.41 4.89 25.18
N ASN A 137 -10.25 5.39 25.62
CA ASN A 137 -8.93 4.96 25.14
C ASN A 137 -8.55 3.52 25.52
N ILE A 138 -9.29 2.88 26.43
CA ILE A 138 -9.09 1.46 26.78
C ILE A 138 -9.70 0.55 25.71
N ASN A 139 -10.88 0.93 25.20
CA ASN A 139 -11.64 0.09 24.27
C ASN A 139 -11.40 0.43 22.79
N PHE A 140 -10.95 1.65 22.50
CA PHE A 140 -10.80 2.17 21.15
C PHE A 140 -9.40 2.74 20.94
N LEU A 141 -8.81 2.42 19.79
CA LEU A 141 -7.65 3.10 19.26
C LEU A 141 -8.10 4.16 18.25
N PRO A 142 -7.47 5.34 18.23
CA PRO A 142 -7.78 6.39 17.26
C PRO A 142 -7.74 5.88 15.82
N ASP A 143 -8.78 6.21 15.06
CA ASP A 143 -8.91 5.95 13.62
C ASP A 143 -8.65 4.49 13.19
N THR A 144 -8.89 3.56 14.11
CA THR A 144 -8.77 2.12 13.93
C THR A 144 -10.10 1.45 14.24
N PRO A 145 -10.64 0.59 13.36
CA PRO A 145 -11.91 -0.08 13.60
C PRO A 145 -11.80 -1.10 14.73
N ARG A 146 -12.60 -0.92 15.78
CA ARG A 146 -12.82 -1.94 16.83
C ARG A 146 -13.87 -2.92 16.34
N MET A 147 -13.48 -4.19 16.22
CA MET A 147 -14.36 -5.26 15.78
C MET A 147 -15.21 -5.78 16.93
N ILE A 148 -16.52 -5.70 16.78
CA ILE A 148 -17.52 -6.19 17.74
C ILE A 148 -18.28 -7.34 17.09
N PRO A 149 -18.23 -8.57 17.63
CA PRO A 149 -18.98 -9.69 17.07
C PRO A 149 -20.48 -9.44 17.18
N ILE A 150 -21.21 -9.77 16.11
CA ILE A 150 -22.66 -9.66 16.08
C ILE A 150 -23.24 -11.03 16.44
N GLU A 151 -23.87 -11.10 17.61
CA GLU A 151 -24.40 -12.37 18.14
C GLU A 151 -25.91 -12.55 17.87
N ARG A 152 -26.64 -11.45 17.67
CA ARG A 152 -28.10 -11.46 17.49
C ARG A 152 -28.46 -10.99 16.09
N PHE A 153 -29.12 -11.85 15.32
CA PHE A 153 -29.50 -11.57 13.94
C PHE A 153 -30.54 -10.45 13.84
N SER A 154 -30.31 -9.52 12.93
CA SER A 154 -31.30 -8.59 12.40
C SER A 154 -30.96 -8.23 10.96
N TYR A 155 -31.98 -7.95 10.14
CA TYR A 155 -31.79 -7.42 8.79
C TYR A 155 -31.25 -5.98 8.79
N SER A 156 -31.46 -5.25 9.89
CA SER A 156 -30.94 -3.91 10.09
C SER A 156 -30.63 -3.66 11.55
N TYR A 157 -29.55 -2.94 11.83
CA TYR A 157 -29.19 -2.56 13.19
C TYR A 157 -29.40 -1.06 13.42
N PHE A 158 -29.61 -0.69 14.66
CA PHE A 158 -29.70 0.70 15.10
C PHE A 158 -28.52 0.99 16.02
N LEU A 159 -27.68 1.92 15.58
CA LEU A 159 -26.48 2.36 16.29
C LEU A 159 -26.75 3.73 16.90
N SER A 160 -26.25 3.94 18.11
CA SER A 160 -26.27 5.24 18.77
C SER A 160 -25.20 5.33 19.85
N ASN A 161 -24.97 6.54 20.31
CA ASN A 161 -24.23 6.80 21.54
C ASN A 161 -25.12 7.54 22.54
N THR A 162 -24.80 7.41 23.82
CA THR A 162 -25.58 8.05 24.89
C THR A 162 -25.46 9.57 24.94
N LEU A 163 -24.50 10.18 24.21
CA LEU A 163 -24.29 11.63 24.19
C LEU A 163 -25.32 12.34 23.30
N ASN A 164 -25.57 11.84 22.08
CA ASN A 164 -26.56 12.41 21.17
C ASN A 164 -27.88 11.63 21.13
N ASN A 165 -27.87 10.35 21.55
CA ASN A 165 -28.98 9.40 21.51
C ASN A 165 -29.70 9.31 20.15
N VAL A 166 -28.98 9.59 19.06
CA VAL A 166 -29.53 9.50 17.70
C VAL A 166 -29.41 8.06 17.23
N LYS A 167 -30.55 7.39 17.10
CA LYS A 167 -30.62 5.98 16.67
C LYS A 167 -30.62 5.88 15.17
N ARG A 168 -29.45 5.65 14.59
CA ARG A 168 -29.27 5.55 13.16
C ARG A 168 -29.44 4.11 12.69
N ARG A 169 -30.33 3.91 11.70
CA ARG A 169 -30.52 2.60 11.06
C ARG A 169 -29.38 2.34 10.07
N TYR A 170 -28.81 1.14 10.15
CA TYR A 170 -27.88 0.56 9.20
C TYR A 170 -28.49 -0.72 8.63
N GLU A 171 -28.54 -0.82 7.31
CA GLU A 171 -28.94 -2.05 6.64
C GLU A 171 -27.82 -3.08 6.67
N PHE A 172 -28.17 -4.34 6.91
CA PHE A 172 -27.20 -5.42 7.02
C PHE A 172 -27.51 -6.54 6.04
N PHE A 173 -28.70 -7.16 6.13
CA PHE A 173 -29.16 -8.18 5.18
C PHE A 173 -30.40 -7.72 4.43
N LYS A 174 -30.52 -8.13 3.16
CA LYS A 174 -31.74 -7.93 2.38
C LYS A 174 -32.87 -8.83 2.88
N LYS A 175 -34.04 -8.23 3.10
CA LYS A 175 -35.24 -8.92 3.62
C LYS A 175 -35.98 -9.75 2.57
N ASP A 176 -35.76 -9.46 1.31
CA ASP A 176 -36.43 -10.10 0.16
C ASP A 176 -35.79 -11.45 -0.23
N GLY A 177 -34.75 -11.90 0.51
CA GLY A 177 -34.01 -13.11 0.22
C GLY A 177 -32.94 -12.95 -0.87
N SER A 178 -32.76 -11.75 -1.42
CA SER A 178 -31.71 -11.46 -2.40
C SER A 178 -30.32 -11.51 -1.73
N PRO A 179 -29.26 -11.87 -2.46
CA PRO A 179 -27.92 -11.94 -1.90
C PRO A 179 -27.42 -10.59 -1.39
N THR A 180 -26.73 -10.62 -0.24
CA THR A 180 -26.00 -9.48 0.32
C THR A 180 -24.52 -9.65 0.06
N PHE A 181 -23.88 -8.65 -0.52
CA PHE A 181 -22.48 -8.72 -0.98
C PHE A 181 -21.52 -8.06 0.01
N PHE A 182 -20.43 -8.75 0.30
CA PHE A 182 -19.29 -8.26 1.04
C PHE A 182 -18.07 -8.30 0.11
N LYS A 183 -17.33 -7.22 -0.05
CA LYS A 183 -16.09 -7.17 -0.82
C LYS A 183 -14.97 -7.82 -0.03
N ILE A 184 -14.33 -8.83 -0.62
CA ILE A 184 -13.19 -9.50 -0.01
C ILE A 184 -11.98 -8.56 0.01
N GLN A 185 -11.28 -8.54 1.14
CA GLN A 185 -10.09 -7.75 1.39
C GLN A 185 -8.88 -8.68 1.54
N GLY A 186 -7.76 -8.29 0.93
CA GLY A 186 -6.54 -9.10 0.90
C GLY A 186 -6.59 -10.24 -0.13
N ASN A 187 -5.48 -10.98 -0.22
CA ASN A 187 -5.29 -12.10 -1.14
C ASN A 187 -5.11 -13.45 -0.42
N ASP A 188 -5.30 -13.48 0.89
CA ASP A 188 -5.11 -14.67 1.71
C ASP A 188 -6.30 -15.64 1.58
N THR A 189 -6.03 -16.91 1.86
CA THR A 189 -7.06 -17.97 1.89
C THR A 189 -8.09 -17.72 2.99
N ASP A 190 -7.60 -17.28 4.14
CA ASP A 190 -8.40 -16.71 5.23
C ASP A 190 -8.59 -15.22 4.98
N TYR A 191 -9.77 -14.85 4.51
CA TYR A 191 -10.11 -13.48 4.17
C TYR A 191 -11.11 -12.85 5.14
N ARG A 192 -11.06 -11.51 5.18
CA ARG A 192 -12.14 -10.67 5.70
C ARG A 192 -12.87 -10.02 4.53
N ALA A 193 -14.17 -9.84 4.65
CA ALA A 193 -14.97 -9.19 3.62
C ALA A 193 -15.81 -8.06 4.21
N ARG A 194 -15.72 -6.85 3.63
CA ARG A 194 -16.45 -5.66 4.07
C ARG A 194 -17.78 -5.52 3.33
N LEU A 195 -18.87 -5.24 4.03
CA LEU A 195 -20.20 -5.07 3.45
C LEU A 195 -20.21 -3.97 2.37
N ILE A 196 -20.75 -4.29 1.19
CA ILE A 196 -21.01 -3.30 0.15
C ILE A 196 -22.31 -2.57 0.46
N ARG A 197 -22.18 -1.26 0.73
CA ARG A 197 -23.32 -0.36 1.02
C ARG A 197 -23.94 0.25 -0.21
N SER A 198 -23.19 0.34 -1.31
CA SER A 198 -23.71 0.80 -2.58
C SER A 198 -24.54 -0.30 -3.24
N THR A 199 -25.24 0.08 -4.30
CA THR A 199 -25.87 -0.87 -5.22
C THR A 199 -24.95 -1.19 -6.40
N ILE A 200 -23.64 -0.94 -6.31
CA ILE A 200 -22.70 -1.12 -7.42
C ILE A 200 -21.68 -2.19 -7.07
N LEU A 201 -21.53 -3.17 -7.96
CA LEU A 201 -20.49 -4.19 -7.95
C LEU A 201 -19.55 -3.95 -9.13
N TYR A 202 -18.30 -4.36 -8.98
CA TYR A 202 -17.24 -4.10 -9.95
C TYR A 202 -16.70 -5.40 -10.52
N THR A 203 -16.29 -5.38 -11.78
CA THR A 203 -15.62 -6.51 -12.42
C THR A 203 -14.28 -6.81 -11.74
N ASP A 204 -13.77 -8.04 -11.86
CA ASP A 204 -12.47 -8.50 -11.36
C ASP A 204 -12.22 -8.28 -9.85
N VAL A 205 -13.29 -8.01 -9.09
CA VAL A 205 -13.27 -7.90 -7.63
C VAL A 205 -13.90 -9.15 -7.03
N PRO A 206 -13.24 -9.79 -6.05
CA PRO A 206 -13.82 -10.92 -5.33
C PRO A 206 -14.84 -10.43 -4.29
N TYR A 207 -16.01 -11.05 -4.30
CA TYR A 207 -17.09 -10.78 -3.34
C TYR A 207 -17.52 -12.05 -2.64
N PHE A 208 -17.83 -11.94 -1.35
CA PHE A 208 -18.57 -12.93 -0.59
C PHE A 208 -20.05 -12.56 -0.60
N ALA A 209 -20.85 -13.33 -1.34
CA ALA A 209 -22.30 -13.19 -1.43
C ALA A 209 -22.99 -14.11 -0.42
N VAL A 210 -23.96 -13.59 0.32
CA VAL A 210 -24.60 -14.30 1.43
C VAL A 210 -26.11 -14.23 1.34
N VAL A 211 -26.76 -15.37 1.60
CA VAL A 211 -28.21 -15.50 1.79
C VAL A 211 -28.52 -16.33 3.04
N GLU A 212 -29.64 -16.03 3.70
CA GLU A 212 -30.18 -16.90 4.76
C GLU A 212 -30.62 -18.23 4.13
N ALA A 213 -30.24 -19.38 4.72
CA ALA A 213 -30.35 -20.70 4.07
C ALA A 213 -31.79 -21.17 3.79
N GLN A 214 -32.81 -20.51 4.38
CA GLN A 214 -34.21 -20.72 3.98
C GLN A 214 -34.48 -20.24 2.54
N HIS A 215 -33.63 -19.36 2.03
CA HIS A 215 -33.58 -18.91 0.65
C HIS A 215 -32.48 -19.68 -0.08
N SER A 216 -32.79 -20.06 -1.32
CA SER A 216 -31.74 -20.47 -2.26
C SER A 216 -31.23 -19.23 -2.96
N PHE A 217 -29.97 -19.24 -3.38
CA PHE A 217 -29.52 -18.25 -4.34
C PHE A 217 -30.45 -18.32 -5.57
N PRO A 218 -31.01 -17.18 -6.02
CA PRO A 218 -31.85 -17.18 -7.21
C PRO A 218 -31.01 -17.70 -8.39
N GLN A 219 -31.45 -18.80 -9.02
CA GLN A 219 -30.88 -19.31 -10.28
C GLN A 219 -29.43 -19.85 -10.26
N THR A 220 -28.93 -20.46 -9.17
CA THR A 220 -27.56 -21.05 -9.17
C THR A 220 -27.34 -22.21 -10.15
N SER A 221 -28.39 -22.81 -10.71
CA SER A 221 -28.25 -23.94 -11.63
C SER A 221 -27.65 -23.54 -12.98
N TYR A 222 -27.69 -22.25 -13.36
CA TYR A 222 -27.10 -21.73 -14.61
C TYR A 222 -26.66 -20.26 -14.44
N LEU A 223 -25.53 -20.01 -13.79
CA LEU A 223 -24.94 -18.67 -13.81
C LEU A 223 -24.44 -18.33 -15.23
N PRO A 224 -24.62 -17.08 -15.70
CA PRO A 224 -24.10 -16.65 -16.99
C PRO A 224 -22.59 -16.86 -17.12
N SER A 225 -22.14 -17.16 -18.34
CA SER A 225 -20.71 -17.21 -18.67
C SER A 225 -20.05 -15.87 -18.36
N GLY A 226 -19.04 -15.86 -17.49
CA GLY A 226 -18.39 -14.64 -17.02
C GLY A 226 -18.51 -14.39 -15.51
N ILE A 227 -19.26 -15.23 -14.79
CA ILE A 227 -19.25 -15.29 -13.33
C ILE A 227 -18.46 -16.53 -12.89
N GLU A 228 -17.47 -16.32 -12.02
CA GLU A 228 -16.68 -17.39 -11.41
C GLU A 228 -17.12 -17.57 -9.96
N ILE A 229 -17.46 -18.80 -9.56
CA ILE A 229 -17.61 -19.18 -8.16
C ILE A 229 -16.35 -19.93 -7.75
N THR A 230 -15.62 -19.39 -6.77
CA THR A 230 -14.38 -20.01 -6.29
C THR A 230 -14.60 -20.85 -5.02
N ASP A 231 -15.58 -20.48 -4.18
CA ASP A 231 -15.91 -21.21 -2.96
C ASP A 231 -17.41 -21.15 -2.64
N THR A 232 -17.92 -22.18 -1.96
CA THR A 232 -19.29 -22.24 -1.46
C THR A 232 -19.29 -22.88 -0.07
N CYS A 233 -19.87 -22.19 0.91
CA CYS A 233 -19.92 -22.67 2.27
C CYS A 233 -21.32 -22.55 2.89
N ARG A 234 -21.62 -23.46 3.81
CA ARG A 234 -22.80 -23.40 4.68
C ARG A 234 -22.33 -23.38 6.12
N PHE A 235 -22.84 -22.44 6.90
CA PHE A 235 -22.45 -22.28 8.30
C PHE A 235 -23.61 -21.71 9.12
N GLU A 236 -23.47 -21.76 10.43
CA GLU A 236 -24.45 -21.22 11.37
C GLU A 236 -23.83 -20.06 12.13
N THR A 237 -24.54 -18.93 12.19
CA THR A 237 -24.10 -17.73 12.91
C THR A 237 -25.33 -16.91 13.29
N MET A 238 -25.25 -16.19 14.41
CA MET A 238 -26.37 -15.41 14.95
C MET A 238 -27.69 -16.22 15.13
N GLY A 239 -27.59 -17.54 15.35
CA GLY A 239 -28.74 -18.45 15.43
C GLY A 239 -29.45 -18.70 14.09
N LYS A 240 -28.79 -18.41 12.96
CA LYS A 240 -29.29 -18.59 11.60
C LYS A 240 -28.36 -19.46 10.78
N ARG A 241 -28.95 -20.33 9.95
CA ARG A 241 -28.20 -21.03 8.90
C ARG A 241 -28.03 -20.10 7.72
N VAL A 242 -26.81 -20.03 7.22
CA VAL A 242 -26.41 -19.09 6.18
C VAL A 242 -25.71 -19.88 5.07
N LEU A 243 -25.97 -19.48 3.83
CA LEU A 243 -25.30 -19.98 2.64
C LEU A 243 -24.47 -18.83 2.05
N GLY A 244 -23.17 -19.08 1.87
CA GLY A 244 -22.21 -18.12 1.33
C GLY A 244 -21.55 -18.63 0.05
N GLN A 245 -21.28 -17.74 -0.89
CA GLN A 245 -20.53 -18.01 -2.12
C GLN A 245 -19.50 -16.92 -2.37
N VAL A 246 -18.30 -17.30 -2.79
CA VAL A 246 -17.30 -16.35 -3.30
C VAL A 246 -17.49 -16.22 -4.80
N ILE A 247 -17.81 -15.01 -5.24
CA ILE A 247 -18.19 -14.66 -6.61
C ILE A 247 -17.22 -13.62 -7.17
N VAL A 248 -16.73 -13.86 -8.39
CA VAL A 248 -15.97 -12.88 -9.18
C VAL A 248 -16.69 -12.64 -10.51
N ILE A 249 -16.97 -11.37 -10.82
CA ILE A 249 -17.58 -10.97 -12.10
C ILE A 249 -16.43 -10.63 -13.06
N LYS A 250 -16.14 -11.48 -14.04
CA LYS A 250 -15.03 -11.24 -14.98
C LYS A 250 -15.40 -10.22 -16.05
N ASN A 251 -16.59 -10.35 -16.61
CA ASN A 251 -17.01 -9.54 -17.74
C ASN A 251 -18.38 -8.93 -17.47
N LYS A 252 -18.60 -7.75 -18.04
CA LYS A 252 -19.88 -7.07 -18.04
C LYS A 252 -20.66 -7.44 -19.31
N THR A 253 -21.67 -8.29 -19.17
CA THR A 253 -22.60 -8.68 -20.26
C THR A 253 -24.04 -8.33 -19.88
N ALA A 254 -24.94 -8.23 -20.86
CA ALA A 254 -26.35 -7.90 -20.62
C ALA A 254 -27.05 -8.90 -19.68
N ASP A 255 -26.73 -10.19 -19.78
CA ASP A 255 -27.28 -11.25 -18.91
C ASP A 255 -26.81 -11.09 -17.47
N ILE A 256 -25.52 -10.76 -17.29
CA ILE A 256 -24.93 -10.47 -15.98
C ILE A 256 -25.59 -9.23 -15.37
N GLU A 257 -25.73 -8.16 -16.15
CA GLU A 257 -26.41 -6.94 -15.70
C GLU A 257 -27.86 -7.23 -15.28
N SER A 258 -28.60 -8.03 -16.06
CA SER A 258 -29.98 -8.40 -15.74
C SER A 258 -30.08 -9.22 -14.45
N LEU A 259 -29.18 -10.19 -14.26
CA LEU A 259 -29.12 -11.01 -13.06
C LEU A 259 -28.87 -10.16 -11.81
N PHE A 260 -27.80 -9.34 -11.82
CA PHE A 260 -27.48 -8.50 -10.67
C PHE A 260 -28.53 -7.41 -10.44
N ALA A 261 -29.15 -6.88 -11.49
CA ALA A 261 -30.28 -5.94 -11.37
C ALA A 261 -31.48 -6.59 -10.67
N SER A 262 -31.76 -7.89 -10.92
CA SER A 262 -32.80 -8.64 -10.20
C SER A 262 -32.51 -8.76 -8.70
N TRP A 263 -31.23 -8.73 -8.31
CA TRP A 263 -30.78 -8.69 -6.92
C TRP A 263 -30.64 -7.26 -6.38
N GLY A 264 -30.99 -6.23 -7.16
CA GLY A 264 -30.88 -4.82 -6.78
C GLY A 264 -29.46 -4.25 -6.85
N TYR A 265 -28.61 -4.78 -7.73
CA TYR A 265 -27.24 -4.32 -7.97
C TYR A 265 -27.01 -3.94 -9.44
N GLN A 266 -26.07 -3.03 -9.67
CA GLN A 266 -25.53 -2.63 -10.97
C GLN A 266 -24.09 -3.12 -11.07
N VAL A 267 -23.62 -3.42 -12.29
CA VAL A 267 -22.25 -3.87 -12.53
C VAL A 267 -21.49 -2.81 -13.33
N GLU A 268 -20.32 -2.44 -12.85
CA GLU A 268 -19.40 -1.48 -13.48
C GLU A 268 -18.00 -2.07 -13.67
N ALA A 269 -17.23 -1.48 -14.58
CA ALA A 269 -15.81 -1.83 -14.74
C ALA A 269 -15.00 -1.33 -13.54
N SER A 270 -14.14 -2.20 -13.01
CA SER A 270 -13.20 -1.87 -11.95
C SER A 270 -12.12 -0.88 -12.38
N GLU A 271 -11.65 -0.10 -11.42
CA GLU A 271 -10.41 0.67 -11.49
C GLU A 271 -9.28 -0.08 -10.78
N THR A 272 -8.05 0.28 -11.13
CA THR A 272 -6.83 -0.23 -10.50
C THR A 272 -6.14 0.89 -9.74
N LEU A 273 -5.66 0.58 -8.54
CA LEU A 273 -4.81 1.45 -7.73
C LEU A 273 -3.78 0.58 -7.00
N THR A 274 -2.51 0.90 -7.16
CA THR A 274 -1.40 0.11 -6.62
C THR A 274 -0.32 1.04 -6.08
N LEU A 275 0.15 0.77 -4.86
CA LEU A 275 1.37 1.36 -4.34
C LEU A 275 2.58 0.68 -4.99
N LEU A 276 3.35 1.43 -5.77
CA LEU A 276 4.54 0.93 -6.47
C LEU A 276 5.80 1.03 -5.61
N TRP A 277 5.92 2.12 -4.85
CA TRP A 277 7.10 2.42 -4.02
C TRP A 277 6.74 3.46 -2.95
N PRO A 278 7.34 3.43 -1.75
CA PRO A 278 8.25 2.42 -1.22
C PRO A 278 7.54 1.10 -0.91
N PRO A 279 8.29 0.03 -0.58
CA PRO A 279 7.72 -1.15 0.04
C PRO A 279 6.94 -0.73 1.29
N ALA A 280 5.76 -1.32 1.46
CA ALA A 280 4.88 -1.03 2.59
C ALA A 280 4.59 -2.29 3.38
N VAL A 281 4.43 -2.12 4.69
CA VAL A 281 3.83 -3.15 5.54
C VAL A 281 2.34 -2.88 5.61
N GLN A 282 1.51 -3.90 5.38
CA GLN A 282 0.07 -3.76 5.49
C GLN A 282 -0.39 -4.13 6.91
N ILE A 283 -0.91 -3.16 7.66
CA ILE A 283 -1.42 -3.36 9.03
C ILE A 283 -2.87 -2.87 9.06
N ASN A 284 -3.83 -3.76 9.34
CA ASN A 284 -5.26 -3.42 9.42
C ASN A 284 -5.76 -2.57 8.23
N GLU A 285 -5.45 -3.01 7.00
CA GLU A 285 -5.83 -2.34 5.73
C GLU A 285 -5.10 -1.02 5.44
N VAL A 286 -4.15 -0.62 6.29
CA VAL A 286 -3.29 0.54 6.09
C VAL A 286 -1.95 0.09 5.55
N SER A 287 -1.50 0.73 4.46
CA SER A 287 -0.15 0.60 3.94
C SER A 287 0.77 1.56 4.69
N THR A 288 1.59 1.03 5.58
CA THR A 288 2.55 1.80 6.35
C THR A 288 3.88 1.87 5.59
N ILE A 289 4.41 3.09 5.41
CA ILE A 289 5.63 3.33 4.64
C ILE A 289 6.69 4.09 5.44
N TYR A 290 7.96 3.83 5.09
CA TYR A 290 9.14 4.52 5.62
C TYR A 290 9.67 5.56 4.60
N SER A 291 8.81 6.45 4.13
CA SER A 291 9.15 7.50 3.17
C SER A 291 8.14 8.63 3.26
N ASN A 292 8.61 9.85 3.08
CA ASN A 292 7.77 11.04 2.92
C ASN A 292 7.12 11.15 1.53
N ASN A 293 7.31 10.16 0.66
CA ASN A 293 6.75 10.13 -0.69
C ASN A 293 6.34 8.70 -1.08
N ALA A 294 5.20 8.57 -1.74
CA ALA A 294 4.70 7.34 -2.33
C ALA A 294 4.51 7.49 -3.85
N PHE A 295 4.79 6.44 -4.60
CA PHE A 295 4.52 6.34 -6.04
C PHE A 295 3.33 5.41 -6.23
N LEU A 296 2.25 5.96 -6.80
CA LEU A 296 1.01 5.24 -7.02
C LEU A 296 0.79 5.03 -8.52
N PHE A 297 0.44 3.82 -8.89
CA PHE A 297 -0.20 3.54 -10.18
C PHE A 297 -1.71 3.62 -10.01
N SER A 298 -2.40 4.35 -10.88
CA SER A 298 -3.85 4.41 -10.93
C SER A 298 -4.36 4.40 -12.38
N SER A 299 -5.44 3.66 -12.65
CA SER A 299 -6.15 3.71 -13.95
C SER A 299 -6.90 5.02 -14.18
N PHE A 300 -6.93 5.88 -13.16
CA PHE A 300 -7.63 7.15 -13.13
C PHE A 300 -6.72 8.30 -12.70
N THR A 301 -7.13 9.52 -12.99
CA THR A 301 -6.43 10.73 -12.52
C THR A 301 -6.68 10.95 -11.04
N LEU A 302 -5.60 11.15 -10.26
CA LEU A 302 -5.70 11.62 -8.89
C LEU A 302 -6.16 13.08 -8.89
N GLU A 303 -7.32 13.33 -8.31
CA GLU A 303 -7.98 14.63 -8.22
C GLU A 303 -7.88 15.12 -6.77
N PRO A 304 -7.04 16.14 -6.49
CA PRO A 304 -6.88 16.71 -5.16
C PRO A 304 -8.24 17.06 -4.54
N HIS A 305 -8.48 16.61 -3.31
CA HIS A 305 -9.74 16.74 -2.57
C HIS A 305 -10.98 16.12 -3.23
N GLY A 306 -10.81 15.36 -4.31
CA GLY A 306 -11.88 14.62 -4.99
C GLY A 306 -11.81 13.14 -4.67
N ASN A 307 -10.76 12.47 -5.17
CA ASN A 307 -10.49 11.06 -4.88
C ASN A 307 -9.27 10.85 -3.99
N ILE A 308 -8.59 11.92 -3.55
CA ILE A 308 -7.45 11.86 -2.64
C ILE A 308 -7.47 13.05 -1.68
N ASN A 309 -7.15 12.84 -0.40
CA ASN A 309 -7.22 13.85 0.65
C ASN A 309 -5.94 14.73 0.78
N VAL A 310 -5.31 15.09 -0.33
CA VAL A 310 -4.07 15.91 -0.36
C VAL A 310 -4.22 17.14 -1.25
N HIS A 311 -3.33 18.12 -1.09
CA HIS A 311 -3.32 19.30 -1.96
C HIS A 311 -2.71 19.00 -3.33
N SER A 312 -3.03 19.84 -4.32
CA SER A 312 -2.49 19.72 -5.67
C SER A 312 -0.96 19.85 -5.72
N THR A 313 -0.37 20.59 -4.78
CA THR A 313 1.09 20.72 -4.61
C THR A 313 1.77 19.43 -4.21
N ASP A 314 1.02 18.51 -3.61
CA ASP A 314 1.52 17.26 -3.05
C ASP A 314 1.43 16.12 -4.08
N ILE A 315 0.86 16.37 -5.26
CA ILE A 315 0.73 15.40 -6.34
C ILE A 315 1.57 15.84 -7.53
N GLN A 316 2.57 15.04 -7.84
CA GLN A 316 3.39 15.20 -9.04
C GLN A 316 3.13 14.04 -10.00
N LYS A 317 2.50 14.32 -11.14
CA LYS A 317 2.35 13.33 -12.21
C LYS A 317 3.70 13.06 -12.86
N ILE A 318 4.10 11.80 -12.92
CA ILE A 318 5.39 11.38 -13.49
C ILE A 318 5.20 10.93 -14.93
N VAL A 319 4.35 9.92 -15.13
CA VAL A 319 3.99 9.37 -16.45
C VAL A 319 2.51 8.96 -16.46
N SER A 320 2.03 8.40 -17.58
CA SER A 320 0.66 7.89 -17.66
C SER A 320 0.39 6.87 -16.55
N GLY A 321 -0.65 7.13 -15.75
CA GLY A 321 -1.06 6.28 -14.62
C GLY A 321 -0.16 6.36 -13.38
N VAL A 322 1.03 6.96 -13.43
CA VAL A 322 1.95 7.00 -12.27
C VAL A 322 2.08 8.41 -11.71
N SER A 323 1.75 8.56 -10.42
CA SER A 323 1.86 9.82 -9.68
C SER A 323 2.73 9.63 -8.44
N LYS A 324 3.58 10.61 -8.16
CA LYS A 324 4.27 10.76 -6.88
C LYS A 324 3.38 11.59 -5.96
N VAL A 325 3.15 11.12 -4.75
CA VAL A 325 2.34 11.77 -3.72
C VAL A 325 3.21 12.01 -2.48
N SER A 326 3.27 13.25 -2.02
CA SER A 326 3.93 13.59 -0.75
C SER A 326 3.08 13.10 0.43
N ILE A 327 3.70 12.43 1.38
CA ILE A 327 3.07 11.91 2.59
C ILE A 327 3.49 12.81 3.75
N HIS A 328 2.56 13.64 4.22
CA HIS A 328 2.74 14.52 5.38
C HIS A 328 1.81 14.14 6.55
N SER A 329 0.79 13.35 6.23
CA SER A 329 -0.25 12.86 7.11
C SER A 329 -0.87 11.62 6.46
N ARG A 330 -1.88 11.05 7.11
CA ARG A 330 -2.64 9.91 6.59
C ARG A 330 -3.25 10.20 5.22
N VAL A 331 -2.65 9.63 4.17
CA VAL A 331 -3.14 9.78 2.80
C VAL A 331 -4.17 8.70 2.49
N LYS A 332 -5.31 9.11 1.94
CA LYS A 332 -6.41 8.24 1.56
C LYS A 332 -6.77 8.49 0.12
N VAL A 333 -6.82 7.44 -0.67
CA VAL A 333 -7.28 7.48 -2.06
C VAL A 333 -8.49 6.57 -2.21
N PHE A 334 -9.53 7.07 -2.87
CA PHE A 334 -10.72 6.31 -3.17
C PHE A 334 -11.30 6.67 -4.54
N ARG A 335 -11.51 5.68 -5.38
CA ARG A 335 -12.35 5.79 -6.58
C ARG A 335 -12.97 4.45 -6.91
N LYS A 336 -14.30 4.37 -6.98
CA LYS A 336 -15.04 3.13 -7.29
C LYS A 336 -14.63 1.98 -6.35
N ASN A 337 -14.08 0.87 -6.87
CA ASN A 337 -13.55 -0.25 -6.08
C ASN A 337 -12.12 -0.02 -5.57
N ALA A 338 -11.40 0.96 -6.10
CA ALA A 338 -9.99 1.16 -5.80
C ALA A 338 -9.83 2.05 -4.56
N GLU A 339 -9.13 1.53 -3.56
CA GLU A 339 -8.96 2.15 -2.25
C GLU A 339 -7.54 1.88 -1.74
N ILE A 340 -6.89 2.89 -1.20
CA ILE A 340 -5.66 2.73 -0.41
C ILE A 340 -5.61 3.76 0.71
N ILE A 341 -5.13 3.34 1.87
CA ILE A 341 -4.81 4.20 2.99
C ILE A 341 -3.31 4.06 3.24
N ILE A 342 -2.58 5.17 3.28
CA ILE A 342 -1.14 5.21 3.44
C ILE A 342 -0.82 6.06 4.66
N ASP A 343 -0.10 5.46 5.60
CA ASP A 343 0.44 6.15 6.77
C ASP A 343 1.97 6.15 6.70
N GLU A 344 2.57 7.28 7.08
CA GLU A 344 4.00 7.33 7.38
C GLU A 344 4.21 6.67 8.74
N GLU A 345 5.02 5.61 8.80
CA GLU A 345 5.36 5.03 10.10
C GLU A 345 6.09 6.08 10.91
N ALA A 346 5.63 6.31 12.15
CA ALA A 346 6.45 7.02 13.11
C ALA A 346 7.79 6.29 13.18
N VAL A 347 8.87 6.98 12.84
CA VAL A 347 10.24 6.48 12.95
C VAL A 347 10.37 5.87 14.35
N TYR A 348 10.33 4.54 14.46
CA TYR A 348 10.81 3.90 15.67
C TYR A 348 12.21 4.47 15.90
N PRO A 349 12.56 4.95 17.11
CA PRO A 349 13.93 5.33 17.37
C PRO A 349 14.79 4.16 16.92
N ALA A 350 15.81 4.46 16.12
CA ALA A 350 16.68 3.52 15.46
C ALA A 350 17.53 2.75 16.48
N ASP A 351 16.89 1.95 17.33
CA ASP A 351 17.50 1.03 18.27
C ASP A 351 17.47 -0.37 17.69
N TYR A 352 17.63 -0.49 16.36
CA TYR A 352 18.13 -1.74 15.82
C TYR A 352 19.59 -1.83 16.24
N GLU A 353 19.91 -2.79 17.12
CA GLU A 353 21.28 -3.21 17.35
C GLU A 353 21.92 -3.47 15.98
N THR A 354 22.83 -2.60 15.58
CA THR A 354 23.61 -2.81 14.37
C THR A 354 24.46 -4.03 14.65
N LEU A 355 24.10 -5.17 14.04
CA LEU A 355 24.91 -6.38 14.15
C LEU A 355 26.31 -6.02 13.63
N PRO A 356 27.37 -6.21 14.43
CA PRO A 356 28.71 -5.85 14.03
C PRO A 356 29.10 -6.70 12.81
N LEU A 357 29.39 -6.03 11.70
CA LEU A 357 29.86 -6.67 10.48
C LEU A 357 31.38 -6.80 10.53
N GLU A 358 31.90 -8.03 10.52
CA GLU A 358 33.34 -8.26 10.46
C GLU A 358 33.84 -8.20 9.01
N GLU A 359 34.78 -7.30 8.72
CA GLU A 359 35.44 -7.23 7.42
C GLU A 359 36.87 -7.80 7.49
N ALA A 360 37.24 -8.60 6.49
CA ALA A 360 38.57 -9.18 6.38
C ALA A 360 39.08 -9.16 4.93
N HIS A 361 40.40 -9.10 4.77
CA HIS A 361 41.05 -9.07 3.46
C HIS A 361 42.06 -10.22 3.33
N THR A 362 41.83 -11.11 2.36
CA THR A 362 42.79 -12.18 2.01
C THR A 362 42.61 -12.63 0.58
N ASN A 363 43.70 -13.07 -0.07
CA ASN A 363 43.63 -13.68 -1.39
C ASN A 363 43.23 -15.15 -1.35
N VAL A 364 43.37 -15.81 -0.21
CA VAL A 364 43.02 -17.22 -0.01
C VAL A 364 42.32 -17.36 1.34
N TYR A 365 41.10 -17.87 1.33
CA TYR A 365 40.31 -18.08 2.54
C TYR A 365 39.94 -19.55 2.69
N THR A 366 40.18 -20.11 3.87
CA THR A 366 39.73 -21.47 4.22
C THR A 366 38.54 -21.36 5.15
N VAL A 367 37.41 -21.95 4.73
CA VAL A 367 36.14 -21.80 5.43
C VAL A 367 36.16 -22.54 6.77
N PRO A 368 36.02 -21.83 7.91
CA PRO A 368 35.92 -22.47 9.22
C PRO A 368 34.53 -23.10 9.43
N GLY A 369 34.40 -23.96 10.43
CA GLY A 369 33.10 -24.55 10.80
C GLY A 369 32.23 -23.59 11.63
N GLY A 370 30.91 -23.79 11.57
CA GLY A 370 29.95 -23.11 12.46
C GLY A 370 29.08 -22.01 11.82
N SER A 371 29.35 -21.61 10.58
CA SER A 371 28.55 -20.61 9.85
C SER A 371 28.35 -21.01 8.39
N THR A 372 27.40 -20.38 7.70
CA THR A 372 27.19 -20.60 6.26
C THR A 372 27.93 -19.54 5.44
N TYR A 373 28.61 -19.97 4.37
CA TYR A 373 29.45 -19.11 3.56
C TYR A 373 29.06 -19.20 2.08
N TYR A 374 29.02 -18.04 1.42
CA TYR A 374 28.72 -17.93 0.01
C TYR A 374 29.78 -17.10 -0.71
N ARG A 375 30.27 -17.60 -1.84
CA ARG A 375 31.15 -16.87 -2.75
C ARG A 375 30.31 -16.10 -3.76
N PHE A 376 30.56 -14.80 -3.83
CA PHE A 376 30.01 -13.90 -4.84
C PHE A 376 31.08 -13.60 -5.87
N ASN A 377 30.73 -13.69 -7.15
CA ASN A 377 31.57 -13.25 -8.26
C ASN A 377 30.69 -12.88 -9.47
N ARG A 378 31.31 -12.52 -10.60
CA ARG A 378 30.60 -12.14 -11.84
C ARG A 378 29.73 -13.25 -12.44
N SER A 379 29.98 -14.51 -12.08
CA SER A 379 29.20 -15.67 -12.54
C SER A 379 28.03 -16.01 -11.60
N GLY A 380 27.88 -15.30 -10.48
CA GLY A 380 26.77 -15.47 -9.54
C GLY A 380 27.24 -15.83 -8.12
N VAL A 381 26.36 -16.52 -7.40
CA VAL A 381 26.52 -16.88 -5.98
C VAL A 381 26.66 -18.39 -5.87
N THR A 382 27.68 -18.85 -5.14
CA THR A 382 27.92 -20.30 -4.92
C THR A 382 28.14 -20.58 -3.43
N PRO A 383 27.50 -21.60 -2.84
CA PRO A 383 27.77 -22.01 -1.47
C PRO A 383 29.18 -22.60 -1.36
N ILE A 384 29.87 -22.30 -0.25
CA ILE A 384 31.21 -22.81 0.05
C ILE A 384 31.11 -23.72 1.27
N SER A 385 31.67 -24.93 1.17
CA SER A 385 31.60 -25.92 2.25
C SER A 385 32.70 -25.72 3.30
N GLN A 386 32.46 -26.21 4.52
CA GLN A 386 33.46 -26.22 5.58
C GLN A 386 34.76 -26.93 5.13
N GLY A 387 35.91 -26.33 5.45
CA GLY A 387 37.23 -26.85 5.08
C GLY A 387 37.63 -26.59 3.62
N GLN A 388 36.74 -26.01 2.80
CA GLN A 388 37.07 -25.65 1.44
C GLN A 388 37.94 -24.38 1.42
N THR A 389 39.04 -24.44 0.66
CA THR A 389 39.92 -23.29 0.41
C THR A 389 39.52 -22.62 -0.91
N VAL A 390 39.26 -21.31 -0.86
CA VAL A 390 38.81 -20.52 -2.00
C VAL A 390 39.76 -19.35 -2.24
N SER A 391 40.24 -19.22 -3.47
CA SER A 391 41.02 -18.07 -3.91
C SER A 391 40.09 -16.92 -4.32
N LEU A 392 40.34 -15.73 -3.77
CA LEU A 392 39.61 -14.51 -4.07
C LEU A 392 40.34 -13.71 -5.15
N THR A 393 39.58 -13.30 -6.16
CA THR A 393 40.02 -12.43 -7.27
C THR A 393 39.35 -11.07 -7.18
N PRO A 394 39.89 -10.02 -7.84
CA PRO A 394 39.20 -8.74 -7.97
C PRO A 394 37.76 -8.91 -8.46
N GLY A 395 36.79 -8.29 -7.78
CA GLY A 395 35.37 -8.44 -8.08
C GLY A 395 34.71 -9.73 -7.55
N SER A 396 35.37 -10.45 -6.64
CA SER A 396 34.76 -11.52 -5.87
C SER A 396 34.82 -11.23 -4.37
N SER A 397 33.90 -11.78 -3.60
CA SER A 397 33.88 -11.69 -2.14
C SER A 397 33.25 -12.94 -1.55
N ILE A 398 33.51 -13.20 -0.27
CA ILE A 398 32.84 -14.24 0.50
C ILE A 398 31.98 -13.55 1.55
N LYS A 399 30.72 -13.94 1.66
CA LYS A 399 29.82 -13.48 2.72
C LYS A 399 29.55 -14.61 3.70
N ARG A 400 29.71 -14.32 4.99
CA ARG A 400 29.43 -15.21 6.12
C ARG A 400 28.06 -14.87 6.70
N TYR A 401 27.27 -15.90 6.95
CA TYR A 401 25.98 -15.78 7.61
C TYR A 401 25.92 -16.67 8.83
N ASN A 402 25.46 -16.09 9.94
CA ASN A 402 25.23 -16.80 11.19
C ASN A 402 23.76 -16.67 11.57
N SER A 403 23.09 -17.80 11.81
CA SER A 403 21.64 -17.86 12.07
C SER A 403 20.78 -17.10 11.04
N GLY A 404 21.23 -17.04 9.78
CA GLY A 404 20.55 -16.34 8.67
C GLY A 404 20.90 -14.87 8.50
N TYR A 405 21.64 -14.26 9.43
CA TYR A 405 22.07 -12.86 9.36
C TYR A 405 23.48 -12.72 8.80
N LEU A 406 23.71 -11.69 7.99
CA LEU A 406 25.05 -11.35 7.48
C LEU A 406 25.88 -10.75 8.62
N ASP A 407 26.98 -11.41 8.98
CA ASP A 407 27.85 -10.98 10.07
C ASP A 407 29.33 -10.89 9.66
N GLY A 408 29.67 -11.15 8.40
CA GLY A 408 31.02 -10.91 7.91
C GLY A 408 31.19 -10.95 6.39
N ILE A 409 32.16 -10.17 5.90
CA ILE A 409 32.54 -10.11 4.49
C ILE A 409 34.06 -10.23 4.34
N ILE A 410 34.50 -11.11 3.44
CA ILE A 410 35.89 -11.30 3.09
C ILE A 410 36.12 -10.79 1.67
N TYR A 411 37.01 -9.81 1.52
CA TYR A 411 37.43 -9.25 0.24
C TYR A 411 38.80 -9.80 -0.18
N PRO A 412 39.15 -9.78 -1.49
CA PRO A 412 40.52 -10.00 -1.94
C PRO A 412 41.44 -8.98 -1.27
N ALA A 413 42.67 -9.39 -0.97
CA ALA A 413 43.66 -8.44 -0.49
C ALA A 413 44.00 -7.46 -1.62
N GLU A 414 44.18 -6.18 -1.28
CA GLU A 414 44.66 -5.20 -2.24
C GLU A 414 46.03 -5.65 -2.77
N ARG A 415 46.12 -5.84 -4.09
CA ARG A 415 47.41 -6.00 -4.73
C ARG A 415 47.97 -4.59 -4.89
N ASN A 416 49.08 -4.31 -4.24
CA ASN A 416 49.88 -3.13 -4.57
C ASN A 416 50.21 -3.21 -6.06
N GLU A 417 49.79 -2.22 -6.83
CA GLU A 417 50.21 -2.10 -8.23
C GLU A 417 51.74 -2.00 -8.27
N LEU A 418 52.39 -2.85 -9.07
CA LEU A 418 53.83 -2.73 -9.28
C LEU A 418 54.08 -1.45 -10.06
N SER A 419 55.01 -0.61 -9.60
CA SER A 419 55.41 0.62 -10.29
C SER A 419 56.93 0.74 -10.35
N GLY A 420 57.44 1.48 -11.35
CA GLY A 420 58.87 1.70 -11.51
C GLY A 420 59.68 0.44 -11.83
N GLU A 421 60.78 0.21 -11.11
CA GLU A 421 61.77 -0.84 -11.41
C GLU A 421 61.24 -2.29 -11.28
N PRO A 422 60.43 -2.65 -10.25
CA PRO A 422 59.75 -3.95 -10.18
C PRO A 422 58.84 -4.22 -11.38
N LEU A 423 58.08 -3.22 -11.85
CA LEU A 423 57.21 -3.35 -13.02
C LEU A 423 58.03 -3.57 -14.29
N LEU A 424 59.08 -2.80 -14.49
CA LEU A 424 59.97 -2.96 -15.64
C LEU A 424 60.60 -4.36 -15.67
N HIS A 425 61.08 -4.87 -14.53
CA HIS A 425 61.67 -6.20 -14.45
C HIS A 425 60.65 -7.30 -14.79
N ASP A 426 59.43 -7.21 -14.27
CA ASP A 426 58.34 -8.16 -14.55
C ASP A 426 57.99 -8.18 -16.05
N LEU A 427 57.85 -7.00 -16.66
CA LEU A 427 57.59 -6.86 -18.09
C LEU A 427 58.68 -7.50 -18.94
N LEU A 428 59.96 -7.27 -18.61
CA LEU A 428 61.09 -7.87 -19.33
C LEU A 428 61.19 -9.38 -19.12
N ALA A 429 60.79 -9.89 -17.96
CA ALA A 429 60.78 -11.31 -17.65
C ALA A 429 59.70 -12.06 -18.45
N HIS A 430 58.49 -11.50 -18.53
CA HIS A 430 57.31 -12.21 -19.04
C HIS A 430 56.85 -11.80 -20.44
N TYR A 431 57.21 -10.60 -20.91
CA TYR A 431 56.87 -10.12 -22.24
C TYR A 431 58.13 -10.04 -23.10
N LYS A 432 58.24 -10.85 -24.16
CA LYS A 432 59.47 -10.97 -24.97
C LYS A 432 59.43 -10.24 -26.32
N ARG A 433 58.34 -9.54 -26.63
CA ARG A 433 58.19 -8.83 -27.90
C ARG A 433 58.94 -7.50 -27.83
N SER A 434 59.81 -7.28 -28.81
CA SER A 434 60.56 -6.04 -28.99
C SER A 434 60.23 -5.40 -30.33
N GLU A 435 60.40 -4.08 -30.41
CA GLU A 435 60.24 -3.27 -31.60
C GLU A 435 61.41 -2.29 -31.76
N SER A 436 61.53 -1.69 -32.95
CA SER A 436 62.53 -0.66 -33.23
C SER A 436 62.33 0.54 -32.32
N LEU A 437 63.40 0.99 -31.67
CA LEU A 437 63.35 2.16 -30.82
C LEU A 437 63.16 3.43 -31.68
N SER A 438 62.08 4.18 -31.41
CA SER A 438 61.91 5.56 -31.89
C SER A 438 61.91 6.49 -30.69
N LEU A 439 62.78 7.50 -30.71
CA LEU A 439 62.90 8.48 -29.62
C LEU A 439 61.78 9.53 -29.67
N ASP A 440 61.11 9.69 -30.81
CA ASP A 440 59.98 10.61 -30.98
C ASP A 440 58.82 10.28 -30.02
N SER A 441 58.66 8.99 -29.71
CA SER A 441 57.65 8.48 -28.78
C SER A 441 57.82 8.97 -27.34
N PHE A 442 59.02 9.45 -26.97
CA PHE A 442 59.33 9.87 -25.59
C PHE A 442 59.58 11.36 -25.45
N ALA A 443 59.51 12.14 -26.55
CA ALA A 443 59.86 13.55 -26.56
C ALA A 443 58.96 14.44 -25.69
N ALA A 444 57.74 13.97 -25.38
CA ALA A 444 56.74 14.69 -24.60
C ALA A 444 56.47 14.10 -23.20
N VAL A 445 57.23 13.07 -22.79
CA VAL A 445 57.00 12.34 -21.54
C VAL A 445 58.11 12.68 -20.53
N ASP A 446 57.73 13.09 -19.32
CA ASP A 446 58.68 13.26 -18.22
C ASP A 446 59.14 11.88 -17.74
N LEU A 447 60.36 11.49 -18.13
CA LEU A 447 60.89 10.16 -17.87
C LEU A 447 61.37 10.03 -16.42
N SER A 448 60.95 8.95 -15.75
CA SER A 448 61.54 8.53 -14.47
C SER A 448 63.02 8.14 -14.63
N ASP A 449 63.76 8.05 -13.53
CA ASP A 449 65.14 7.54 -13.54
C ASP A 449 65.22 6.10 -14.08
N THR A 450 64.21 5.29 -13.77
CA THR A 450 64.08 3.90 -14.22
C THR A 450 63.87 3.83 -15.73
N ALA A 451 62.89 4.59 -16.25
CA ALA A 451 62.60 4.69 -17.67
C ALA A 451 63.82 5.23 -18.45
N SER A 452 64.47 6.27 -17.93
CA SER A 452 65.66 6.88 -18.51
C SER A 452 66.83 5.90 -18.62
N ARG A 453 67.07 5.10 -17.57
CA ARG A 453 68.15 4.09 -17.57
C ARG A 453 67.86 2.99 -18.59
N TYR A 454 66.62 2.52 -18.66
CA TYR A 454 66.22 1.48 -19.59
C TYR A 454 66.29 1.94 -21.05
N ILE A 455 65.79 3.14 -21.37
CA ILE A 455 65.88 3.71 -22.71
C ILE A 455 67.34 3.86 -23.15
N LYS A 456 68.26 4.28 -22.25
CA LYS A 456 69.70 4.35 -22.56
C LYS A 456 70.28 3.00 -22.96
N GLU A 457 69.85 1.90 -22.33
CA GLU A 457 70.27 0.56 -22.74
C GLU A 457 69.64 0.16 -24.08
N CYS A 458 68.38 0.51 -24.33
CA CYS A 458 67.71 0.28 -25.62
C CYS A 458 68.33 1.07 -26.78
N ILE A 459 68.90 2.26 -26.53
CA ILE A 459 69.62 3.03 -27.57
C ILE A 459 70.83 2.24 -28.08
N LYS A 460 71.53 1.50 -27.21
CA LYS A 460 72.69 0.69 -27.61
C LYS A 460 72.29 -0.50 -28.49
N THR A 461 71.11 -1.08 -28.24
CA THR A 461 70.63 -2.27 -28.95
C THR A 461 69.75 -1.94 -30.16
N GLY A 462 69.25 -0.70 -30.26
CA GLY A 462 68.32 -0.24 -31.31
C GLY A 462 66.89 -0.78 -31.15
N VAL A 463 66.60 -1.52 -30.08
CA VAL A 463 65.31 -2.18 -29.85
C VAL A 463 64.81 -1.96 -28.44
N ILE A 464 63.49 -1.86 -28.30
CA ILE A 464 62.80 -1.70 -27.01
C ILE A 464 61.69 -2.75 -26.88
N ASN A 465 61.49 -3.25 -25.67
CA ASN A 465 60.33 -4.08 -25.36
C ASN A 465 59.03 -3.29 -25.57
N SER A 466 58.11 -3.80 -26.38
CA SER A 466 56.87 -3.09 -26.73
C SER A 466 55.99 -2.80 -25.51
N ALA A 467 55.96 -3.69 -24.51
CA ALA A 467 55.20 -3.43 -23.30
C ALA A 467 55.88 -2.36 -22.45
N ALA A 468 57.19 -2.47 -22.21
CA ALA A 468 57.93 -1.45 -21.46
C ALA A 468 57.80 -0.04 -22.07
N LYS A 469 57.84 0.07 -23.40
CA LYS A 469 57.58 1.34 -24.10
C LYS A 469 56.22 1.93 -23.75
N ARG A 470 55.15 1.13 -23.88
CA ARG A 470 53.79 1.59 -23.59
C ARG A 470 53.63 2.04 -22.14
N PHE A 471 54.18 1.30 -21.20
CA PHE A 471 54.09 1.66 -19.78
C PHE A 471 54.94 2.90 -19.43
N ILE A 472 56.03 3.17 -20.15
CA ILE A 472 56.77 4.42 -20.06
C ILE A 472 55.95 5.58 -20.64
N GLU A 473 55.31 5.41 -21.80
CA GLU A 473 54.43 6.42 -22.41
C GLU A 473 53.22 6.77 -21.52
N GLU A 474 52.69 5.78 -20.79
CA GLU A 474 51.59 5.93 -19.84
C GLU A 474 52.05 6.48 -18.46
N GLY A 475 53.36 6.73 -18.27
CA GLY A 475 53.91 7.31 -17.03
C GLY A 475 53.93 6.36 -15.82
N GLN A 476 53.88 5.04 -16.04
CA GLN A 476 53.80 4.03 -14.98
C GLN A 476 55.17 3.41 -14.59
N ILE A 477 56.22 3.71 -15.37
CA ILE A 477 57.62 3.25 -15.15
C ILE A 477 58.53 4.43 -14.88
#